data_AF-A0A239PB96-F1
#
_entry.id   AF-A0A239PB96-F1
#
_cell.length_a   1.000
_cell.length_b   1.000
_cell.length_c   1.000
_cell.angle_alpha   90.00
_cell.angle_beta   90.00
_cell.angle_gamma   90.00
#
_symmetry.space_group_name_H-M   'P 1'
#
loop_
_entity.id
_entity.type
_entity.pdbx_description
1 polymer ?
#
loop_
_entity_poly.entity_id
_entity_poly.type
_entity_poly.pdbx_seq_one_letter_code
_entity_poly.pdbx_strand_id
1 'polypeptide(L)' 'MRILQESLDNCYWNIIGAQLVADGDFGSKTRDALVKAQRSHGISADGAYGPQSRQNLSHHGLRTEQGAGTCGQL' A
#
# COMPACT_ATOMS: atom_id res chain seq x y z
N MET A 1 -7.78 -0.39 -9.38
CA MET A 1 -6.99 -0.73 -8.17
C MET A 1 -6.60 0.51 -7.38
N ARG A 2 -7.55 1.42 -7.13
CA ARG A 2 -7.24 2.77 -6.59
C ARG A 2 -6.86 2.75 -5.11
N ILE A 3 -7.62 2.02 -4.30
CA ILE A 3 -7.39 1.87 -2.84
C ILE A 3 -6.00 1.31 -2.53
N LEU A 4 -5.51 0.37 -3.36
CA LEU A 4 -4.17 -0.17 -3.21
C LEU A 4 -3.11 0.93 -3.42
N GLN A 5 -3.22 1.68 -4.51
CA GLN A 5 -2.28 2.76 -4.81
C GLN A 5 -2.34 3.86 -3.75
N GLU A 6 -3.53 4.23 -3.27
CA GLU A 6 -3.71 5.18 -2.18
C GLU A 6 -3.04 4.70 -0.89
N SER A 7 -3.21 3.42 -0.54
CA SER A 7 -2.56 2.84 0.64
C SER A 7 -1.04 2.79 0.49
N LEU A 8 -0.54 2.41 -0.69
CA LEU A 8 0.89 2.42 -0.99
C LEU A 8 1.48 3.82 -0.90
N ASP A 9 0.82 4.82 -1.47
CA ASP A 9 1.25 6.22 -1.41
C ASP A 9 1.20 6.75 0.04
N ASN A 10 0.07 6.63 0.75
CA ASN A 10 -0.07 7.24 2.07
C ASN A 10 0.76 6.52 3.16
N CYS A 11 0.88 5.19 3.09
CA CYS A 11 1.46 4.39 4.18
C CYS A 11 2.91 3.96 3.94
N TYR A 12 3.37 4.00 2.69
CA TYR A 12 4.69 3.49 2.33
C TYR A 12 5.51 4.48 1.52
N TRP A 13 5.08 5.75 1.37
CA TRP A 13 5.88 6.76 0.65
C TRP A 13 7.33 6.84 1.15
N ASN A 14 7.55 6.70 2.47
CA ASN A 14 8.85 6.80 3.10
C ASN A 14 9.83 5.70 2.64
N ILE A 15 9.34 4.50 2.35
CA ILE A 15 10.16 3.37 1.87
C ILE A 15 10.13 3.23 0.35
N ILE A 16 9.06 3.68 -0.31
CA ILE A 16 8.93 3.66 -1.77
C ILE A 16 9.81 4.75 -2.37
N GLY A 17 9.88 5.92 -1.75
CA GLY A 17 10.71 7.05 -2.19
C GLY A 17 10.24 7.70 -3.48
N ALA A 18 9.01 7.41 -3.92
CA ALA A 18 8.40 7.98 -5.11
C ALA A 18 6.90 8.14 -4.90
N GLN A 19 6.35 9.24 -5.39
CA GLN A 19 4.91 9.47 -5.37
C GLN A 19 4.21 8.49 -6.30
N LEU A 20 3.20 7.79 -5.79
CA LEU A 20 2.39 6.87 -6.56
C LEU A 20 1.02 7.49 -6.83
N VAL A 21 0.69 7.64 -8.11
CA VAL A 21 -0.61 8.16 -8.50
C VAL A 21 -1.65 7.04 -8.36
N ALA A 22 -2.76 7.35 -7.69
CA ALA A 22 -3.91 6.46 -7.59
C ALA A 22 -4.81 6.57 -8.83
N ASP A 23 -4.24 6.22 -9.99
CA ASP A 23 -4.91 6.24 -11.30
C ASP A 23 -5.82 5.01 -11.54
N GLY A 24 -5.67 3.97 -10.72
CA GLY A 24 -6.41 2.73 -10.82
C GLY A 24 -5.68 1.63 -11.61
N ASP A 25 -4.58 1.96 -12.29
CA ASP A 25 -3.82 1.08 -13.18
C ASP A 25 -2.66 0.37 -12.46
N PHE A 26 -2.63 -0.96 -12.58
CA PHE A 26 -1.55 -1.74 -11.98
C PHE A 26 -0.33 -1.79 -12.91
N GLY A 27 0.42 -0.68 -12.95
CA GLY A 27 1.66 -0.56 -13.73
C GLY A 27 2.90 -1.03 -12.97
N SER A 28 4.07 -0.93 -13.63
CA SER A 28 5.37 -1.25 -13.02
C SER A 28 5.63 -0.50 -11.72
N LYS A 29 5.25 0.79 -11.66
CA LYS A 29 5.38 1.62 -10.45
C LYS A 29 4.58 1.06 -9.28
N THR A 30 3.33 0.66 -9.51
CA THR A 30 2.48 0.06 -8.46
C THR A 30 3.01 -1.30 -8.03
N ARG A 31 3.52 -2.09 -8.98
CA ARG A 31 4.16 -3.37 -8.67
C ARG A 31 5.40 -3.20 -7.80
N ASP A 32 6.31 -2.30 -8.16
CA ASP A 32 7.54 -2.04 -7.39
C ASP A 32 7.22 -1.49 -6.00
N ALA A 33 6.24 -0.59 -5.90
CA ALA A 33 5.72 -0.10 -4.62
C ALA A 33 5.18 -1.24 -3.75
N LEU A 34 4.39 -2.13 -4.34
CA LEU A 34 3.84 -3.29 -3.64
C LEU A 34 4.92 -4.26 -3.17
N VAL A 35 5.94 -4.54 -4.00
CA VAL A 35 7.09 -5.38 -3.62
C VAL A 35 7.80 -4.79 -2.40
N LYS A 36 8.02 -3.48 -2.35
CA LYS A 36 8.65 -2.82 -1.20
C LYS A 36 7.80 -2.93 0.07
N ALA A 37 6.49 -2.69 -0.05
CA ALA A 37 5.55 -2.83 1.06
C ALA A 37 5.53 -4.29 1.59
N GLN A 38 5.44 -5.27 0.70
CA GLN A 38 5.50 -6.70 1.04
C GLN A 38 6.80 -7.07 1.78
N ARG A 39 7.95 -6.57 1.31
CA ARG A 39 9.24 -6.76 1.99
C ARG A 39 9.28 -6.15 3.38
N SER A 40 8.71 -4.96 3.55
CA SER A 40 8.63 -4.28 4.85
C SER A 40 7.84 -5.09 5.90
N HIS A 41 6.89 -5.90 5.44
CA HIS A 41 6.08 -6.78 6.29
C HIS A 41 6.59 -8.21 6.36
N GLY A 42 7.72 -8.53 5.72
CA GLY A 42 8.32 -9.87 5.77
C GLY A 42 7.51 -10.96 5.08
N ILE A 43 6.60 -10.61 4.16
CA ILE A 43 5.80 -11.55 3.38
C ILE A 43 6.37 -11.77 1.97
N SER A 44 5.76 -12.68 1.20
CA SER A 44 6.09 -12.89 -0.22
C SER A 44 6.04 -11.56 -0.98
N ALA A 45 7.17 -11.17 -1.58
CA ALA A 45 7.35 -9.92 -2.31
C ALA A 45 7.25 -10.14 -3.83
N ASP A 46 6.18 -10.79 -4.26
CA ASP A 46 5.90 -11.16 -5.66
C ASP A 46 5.35 -9.99 -6.50
N GLY A 47 4.97 -8.88 -5.84
CA GLY A 47 4.33 -7.75 -6.48
C GLY A 47 2.90 -8.06 -6.94
N ALA A 48 2.25 -9.08 -6.37
CA ALA A 48 0.87 -9.43 -6.61
C ALA A 48 0.00 -9.10 -5.39
N TYR A 49 -1.16 -8.49 -5.64
CA TYR A 49 -2.09 -8.16 -4.57
C TYR A 49 -3.03 -9.33 -4.26
N GLY A 50 -2.54 -10.30 -3.49
CA GLY A 50 -3.27 -11.49 -3.05
C GLY A 50 -3.78 -11.43 -1.60
N PRO A 51 -4.33 -12.54 -1.08
CA PRO A 51 -4.83 -12.63 0.31
C PRO A 51 -3.77 -12.28 1.36
N GLN A 52 -2.52 -12.72 1.15
CA GLN A 52 -1.40 -12.38 2.04
C GLN A 52 -1.18 -10.87 2.09
N SER A 53 -1.12 -10.20 0.93
CA SER A 53 -0.99 -8.74 0.85
C SER A 53 -2.17 -8.03 1.50
N ARG A 54 -3.41 -8.51 1.29
CA ARG A 54 -4.61 -7.93 1.92
C ARG A 54 -4.58 -8.03 3.45
N GLN A 55 -4.12 -9.15 3.98
CA GLN A 55 -4.11 -9.40 5.42
C GLN A 55 -2.95 -8.73 6.14
N ASN A 56 -1.77 -8.61 5.52
CA ASN A 56 -0.56 -8.18 6.20
C ASN A 56 -0.16 -6.73 5.88
N LEU A 57 -0.56 -6.17 4.74
CA LEU A 57 -0.23 -4.78 4.45
C LEU A 57 -1.10 -3.85 5.27
N SER A 58 -0.50 -2.77 5.76
CA SER A 58 -1.19 -1.59 6.23
C SER A 58 -2.01 -0.96 5.09
N HIS A 59 -3.28 -0.68 5.38
CA HIS A 59 -4.18 0.05 4.51
C HIS A 59 -4.41 1.46 5.07
N HIS A 60 -4.67 2.41 4.17
CA HIS A 60 -5.03 3.76 4.59
C HIS A 60 -6.50 3.77 5.05
N GLY A 61 -6.73 3.95 6.34
CA GLY A 61 -8.08 4.07 6.89
C GLY A 61 -8.76 5.37 6.48
N LEU A 62 -10.01 5.29 6.03
CA LEU A 62 -10.88 6.46 5.90
C LEU A 62 -11.22 6.95 7.31
N ARG A 63 -10.99 8.25 7.58
CA ARG A 63 -11.14 8.89 8.89
C ARG A 63 -12.44 8.49 9.58
N THR A 64 -12.34 7.89 10.76
CA THR A 64 -13.33 8.12 11.82
C THR A 64 -12.93 9.40 12.56
N GLU A 65 -13.84 9.93 13.37
CA GLU A 65 -13.98 11.35 13.76
C GLU A 65 -12.81 11.98 14.56
N GLN A 66 -11.65 11.33 14.68
CA GLN A 66 -10.50 11.76 15.47
C GLN A 66 -9.17 11.57 14.71
N GLY A 67 -8.65 12.66 14.12
CA GLY A 67 -7.23 12.76 13.73
C GLY A 67 -6.83 12.03 12.44
N ALA A 68 -5.57 12.20 12.03
CA ALA A 68 -5.03 11.83 10.72
C ALA A 68 -5.31 10.37 10.31
N GLY A 69 -5.64 10.12 9.04
CA GLY A 69 -5.85 8.78 8.51
C GLY A 69 -4.67 7.87 8.88
N THR A 70 -4.93 6.83 9.64
CA THR A 70 -3.89 5.94 10.15
C THR A 70 -3.57 4.87 9.12
N CYS A 71 -2.29 4.51 9.08
CA CYS A 71 -1.83 3.36 8.35
C CYS A 71 -1.85 2.16 9.30
N GLY A 72 -2.81 1.27 9.09
CA GLY A 72 -3.07 0.15 9.99
C GLY A 72 -3.47 -1.10 9.22
N GLN A 73 -3.24 -2.26 9.84
CA GLN A 73 -3.72 -3.54 9.32
C GLN A 73 -5.21 -3.70 9.69
N LEU A 74 -6.00 -4.28 8.79
CA LEU A 74 -7.43 -4.56 9.02
C LEU A 74 -7.63 -5.75 9.95
#